data_AF-A0A371HRA5-F1
#
_entry.id   AF-A0A371HRA5-F1
#
_cell.length_a   1.000
_cell.length_b   1.000
_cell.length_c   1.000
_cell.angle_alpha   90.00
_cell.angle_beta   90.00
_cell.angle_gamma   90.00
#
_symmetry.space_group_name_H-M   'P 1'
#
loop_
_entity.id
_entity.type
_entity.pdbx_description
1 polymer ?
#
loop_
_entity_poly.entity_id
_entity_poly.type
_entity_poly.pdbx_seq_one_letter_code
_entity_poly.pdbx_strand_id
1 'polypeptide(L)'
;MKMEMITNVTEYEAIAKEKLPKMIYDYYASGAEDQWTLKENRNAFSRILFRPRILVDVSKIDLTTTVLGFQISMPIMIAPTAMQKMAHPEGELATARASASAGTIMTLSSWATSSVEEVASTGPGIRFFQLYTYTTGLFDGVFYRFILPPNLILKNFEGLDLGKLDK
;
A
#
# COMPACT_ATOMS: atom_id res chain seq x y z
N MET A 1 14.95 -7.66 24.53
CA MET A 1 14.35 -8.76 23.74
C MET A 1 15.38 -9.12 22.68
N LYS A 2 15.94 -10.34 22.70
CA LYS A 2 16.80 -10.80 21.59
C LYS A 2 15.97 -10.67 20.31
N MET A 3 16.56 -10.13 19.25
CA MET A 3 15.94 -10.16 17.93
C MET A 3 15.86 -11.63 17.52
N GLU A 4 14.79 -12.31 17.92
CA GLU A 4 14.45 -13.61 17.35
C GLU A 4 14.36 -13.41 15.84
N MET A 5 14.98 -14.31 15.07
CA MET A 5 14.91 -14.24 13.61
C MET A 5 13.45 -14.37 13.22
N ILE A 6 12.84 -13.26 12.82
CA ILE A 6 11.46 -13.24 12.34
C ILE A 6 11.41 -14.03 11.03
N THR A 7 10.63 -15.11 10.99
CA THR A 7 10.64 -16.06 9.87
C THR A 7 9.50 -15.83 8.87
N ASN A 8 8.39 -15.21 9.31
CA ASN A 8 7.20 -15.00 8.50
C ASN A 8 6.42 -13.75 8.95
N VAL A 9 5.43 -13.36 8.15
CA VAL A 9 4.63 -12.15 8.38
C VAL A 9 3.72 -12.23 9.62
N THR A 10 3.31 -13.42 10.05
CA THR A 10 2.44 -13.62 11.23
C THR A 10 3.18 -13.32 12.53
N GLU A 11 4.49 -13.54 12.57
CA GLU A 11 5.32 -13.17 13.73
C GLU A 11 5.40 -11.64 13.90
N TYR A 12 5.41 -10.87 12.81
CA TYR A 12 5.29 -9.40 12.90
C TYR A 12 3.96 -8.96 13.50
N GLU A 13 2.85 -9.65 13.19
CA GLU A 13 1.53 -9.37 13.76
C GLU A 13 1.51 -9.62 15.27
N ALA A 14 2.11 -10.72 15.73
CA ALA A 14 2.24 -11.03 17.16
C ALA A 14 3.09 -9.97 17.89
N ILE A 15 4.24 -9.59 17.33
CA ILE A 15 5.10 -8.54 17.90
C ILE A 15 4.38 -7.19 17.92
N ALA A 16 3.62 -6.85 16.87
CA ALA A 16 2.84 -5.62 16.81
C ALA A 16 1.77 -5.59 17.91
N LYS A 17 1.11 -6.71 18.19
CA LYS A 17 0.13 -6.83 19.28
C LYS A 17 0.72 -6.57 20.66
N GLU A 18 1.98 -6.96 20.87
CA GLU A 18 2.70 -6.72 22.13
C GLU A 18 3.19 -5.28 22.26
N LYS A 19 3.60 -4.65 21.16
CA LYS A 19 4.23 -3.33 21.16
C LYS A 19 3.25 -2.17 21.06
N LEU A 20 2.14 -2.36 20.35
CA LEU A 20 1.18 -1.28 20.09
C LEU A 20 0.16 -1.17 21.23
N PRO A 21 -0.26 0.06 21.60
CA PRO A 21 -1.44 0.25 22.42
C PRO A 21 -2.65 -0.48 21.81
N LYS A 22 -3.49 -1.10 22.64
CA LYS A 22 -4.61 -1.94 22.19
C LYS A 22 -5.48 -1.28 21.12
N MET A 23 -5.87 -0.01 21.32
CA MET A 23 -6.72 0.72 20.38
C MET A 23 -6.06 0.88 19.01
N ILE A 24 -4.73 1.10 18.98
CA ILE A 24 -3.97 1.25 17.73
C ILE A 24 -3.82 -0.10 17.04
N TYR A 25 -3.53 -1.17 17.79
CA TYR A 25 -3.47 -2.51 17.23
C TYR A 25 -4.83 -2.91 16.62
N ASP A 26 -5.92 -2.72 17.35
CA ASP A 26 -7.26 -3.06 16.89
C ASP A 26 -7.66 -2.27 15.63
N TYR A 27 -7.22 -1.00 15.50
CA TYR A 27 -7.45 -0.21 14.29
C TYR A 27 -6.87 -0.87 13.02
N TYR A 28 -5.67 -1.46 13.11
CA TYR A 28 -5.03 -2.11 11.96
C TYR A 28 -5.44 -3.57 11.78
N ALA A 29 -5.69 -4.29 12.88
CA ALA A 29 -5.94 -5.73 12.85
C ALA A 29 -7.42 -6.08 12.56
N SER A 30 -8.33 -5.12 12.68
CA SER A 30 -9.78 -5.37 12.51
C SER A 30 -10.25 -5.35 11.06
N GLY A 31 -11.32 -6.09 10.82
CA GLY A 31 -12.17 -5.99 9.63
C GLY A 31 -13.57 -5.47 9.99
N ALA A 32 -14.45 -5.41 9.00
CA ALA A 32 -15.85 -5.02 9.22
C ALA A 32 -16.61 -6.09 10.02
N GLU A 33 -17.47 -5.64 10.94
CA GLU A 33 -18.43 -6.44 11.70
C GLU A 33 -17.83 -7.70 12.36
N ASP A 34 -18.31 -8.88 11.99
CA ASP A 34 -17.84 -10.19 12.47
C ASP A 34 -16.50 -10.63 11.85
N GLN A 35 -15.94 -9.80 10.96
CA GLN A 35 -14.68 -9.99 10.27
C GLN A 35 -14.67 -11.24 9.39
N TRP A 36 -15.85 -11.69 8.94
CA TRP A 36 -15.99 -12.89 8.12
C TRP A 36 -15.17 -12.78 6.82
N THR A 37 -15.31 -11.67 6.11
CA THR A 37 -14.56 -11.41 4.85
C THR A 37 -13.05 -11.33 5.09
N LEU A 38 -12.61 -10.76 6.22
CA LEU A 38 -11.18 -10.70 6.55
C LEU A 38 -10.59 -12.11 6.71
N LYS A 39 -11.31 -13.00 7.40
CA LYS A 39 -10.92 -14.41 7.54
C LYS A 39 -10.97 -15.12 6.18
N GLU A 40 -12.01 -14.88 5.41
CA GLU A 40 -12.24 -15.55 4.14
C GLU A 40 -11.21 -15.19 3.07
N ASN A 41 -10.75 -13.93 3.03
CA ASN A 41 -9.67 -13.49 2.15
C ASN A 41 -8.39 -14.33 2.33
N ARG A 42 -8.08 -14.76 3.56
CA ARG A 42 -6.93 -15.64 3.85
C ARG A 42 -7.23 -17.09 3.45
N ASN A 43 -8.41 -17.60 3.81
CA ASN A 43 -8.82 -18.97 3.48
C ASN A 43 -8.86 -19.22 1.98
N ALA A 44 -9.16 -18.19 1.17
CA ALA A 44 -9.22 -18.28 -0.27
C ALA A 44 -7.96 -18.86 -0.91
N PHE A 45 -6.79 -18.48 -0.42
CA PHE A 45 -5.52 -18.97 -0.96
C PHE A 45 -5.30 -20.47 -0.70
N SER A 46 -5.89 -21.04 0.36
CA SER A 46 -5.76 -22.47 0.68
C SER A 46 -6.54 -23.38 -0.28
N ARG A 47 -7.46 -22.80 -1.06
CA ARG A 47 -8.23 -23.54 -2.08
C ARG A 47 -7.48 -23.71 -3.39
N ILE A 48 -6.37 -23.00 -3.57
CA ILE A 48 -5.54 -23.05 -4.78
C ILE A 48 -4.29 -23.88 -4.45
N LEU A 49 -4.15 -25.02 -5.13
CA LEU A 49 -3.00 -25.92 -4.94
C LEU A 49 -2.00 -25.79 -6.08
N PHE A 50 -0.72 -25.93 -5.75
CA PHE A 50 0.33 -25.99 -6.78
C PHE A 50 0.36 -27.37 -7.43
N ARG A 51 0.61 -27.38 -8.75
CA ARG A 51 1.08 -28.55 -9.49
C ARG A 51 2.53 -28.29 -9.91
N PRO A 52 3.52 -28.67 -9.08
CA PRO A 52 4.93 -28.40 -9.39
C PRO A 52 5.33 -29.05 -10.71
N ARG A 53 6.14 -28.34 -11.50
CA ARG A 53 6.78 -28.89 -12.70
C ARG A 53 8.18 -29.36 -12.32
N ILE A 54 8.45 -30.64 -12.54
CA ILE A 54 9.73 -31.27 -12.21
C ILE A 54 10.68 -31.23 -13.43
N LEU A 55 11.98 -31.42 -13.17
CA LEU A 55 13.04 -31.41 -14.20
C LEU A 55 13.13 -30.09 -14.98
N VAL A 56 12.74 -28.97 -14.35
CA VAL A 56 12.93 -27.62 -14.86
C VAL A 56 14.15 -27.01 -14.18
N ASP A 57 15.09 -26.47 -14.95
CA ASP A 57 16.21 -25.73 -14.41
C ASP A 57 15.72 -24.41 -13.80
N VAL A 58 15.86 -24.29 -12.48
CA VAL A 58 15.51 -23.10 -11.69
C VAL A 58 16.74 -22.53 -10.98
N SER A 59 17.94 -22.81 -11.50
CA SER A 59 19.21 -22.29 -10.96
C SER A 59 19.30 -20.76 -10.99
N LYS A 60 18.51 -20.11 -11.84
CA LYS A 60 18.33 -18.65 -11.90
C LYS A 60 16.84 -18.32 -11.90
N ILE A 61 16.43 -17.48 -10.95
CA ILE A 61 15.06 -17.00 -10.80
C ILE A 61 15.09 -15.48 -10.92
N ASP A 62 14.25 -14.94 -11.79
CA ASP A 62 14.04 -13.50 -11.94
C ASP A 62 12.62 -13.15 -11.48
N LEU A 63 12.52 -12.30 -10.47
CA LEU A 63 11.24 -11.80 -9.94
C LEU A 63 10.87 -10.42 -10.50
N THR A 64 11.75 -9.81 -11.29
CA THR A 64 11.54 -8.46 -11.80
C THR A 64 10.33 -8.43 -12.72
N THR A 65 9.58 -7.34 -12.67
CA THR A 65 8.39 -7.13 -13.51
C THR A 65 8.09 -5.64 -13.69
N THR A 66 7.11 -5.33 -14.52
CA THR A 66 6.69 -3.95 -14.81
C THR A 66 5.25 -3.72 -14.37
N VAL A 67 5.01 -2.61 -13.67
CA VAL A 67 3.67 -2.15 -13.27
C VAL A 67 3.47 -0.74 -13.82
N LEU A 68 2.49 -0.56 -14.73
CA LEU A 68 2.17 0.73 -15.34
C LEU A 68 3.39 1.47 -15.95
N GLY A 69 4.32 0.72 -16.54
CA GLY A 69 5.55 1.26 -17.14
C GLY A 69 6.74 1.41 -16.18
N PHE A 70 6.55 1.13 -14.89
CA PHE A 70 7.61 1.16 -13.89
C PHE A 70 8.20 -0.23 -13.64
N GLN A 71 9.51 -0.36 -13.78
CA GLN A 71 10.24 -1.57 -13.42
C GLN A 71 10.33 -1.72 -11.90
N ILE A 72 9.95 -2.88 -11.37
CA ILE A 72 10.09 -3.25 -9.96
C ILE A 72 10.88 -4.56 -9.82
N SER A 73 11.49 -4.76 -8.65
CA SER A 73 12.36 -5.89 -8.34
C SER A 73 11.61 -7.21 -8.10
N MET A 74 10.33 -7.12 -7.73
CA MET A 74 9.46 -8.26 -7.36
C MET A 74 7.99 -7.89 -7.56
N PRO A 75 7.08 -8.86 -7.78
CA PRO A 75 5.67 -8.59 -8.09
C PRO A 75 4.83 -8.26 -6.83
N ILE A 76 5.35 -7.41 -5.95
CA ILE A 76 4.73 -7.01 -4.69
C ILE A 76 4.93 -5.51 -4.50
N MET A 77 3.85 -4.77 -4.21
CA MET A 77 3.88 -3.34 -3.88
C MET A 77 3.17 -3.08 -2.54
N ILE A 78 3.47 -1.93 -1.92
CA ILE A 78 2.87 -1.54 -0.65
C ILE A 78 1.52 -0.85 -0.92
N ALA A 79 0.45 -1.44 -0.37
CA ALA A 79 -0.90 -0.91 -0.45
C ALA A 79 -1.08 0.37 0.39
N PRO A 80 -2.00 1.28 0.01
CA PRO A 80 -2.24 2.50 0.75
C PRO A 80 -2.86 2.17 2.12
N THR A 81 -2.14 2.54 3.18
CA THR A 81 -2.57 2.37 4.57
C THR A 81 -2.53 3.71 5.28
N ALA A 82 -3.62 4.10 5.91
CA ALA A 82 -3.77 5.38 6.59
C ALA A 82 -3.02 5.41 7.93
N MET A 83 -2.68 6.62 8.37
CA MET A 83 -2.23 6.94 9.73
C MET A 83 -1.02 6.14 10.26
N GLN A 84 0.03 5.92 9.46
CA GLN A 84 1.12 5.01 9.86
C GLN A 84 1.92 5.49 11.09
N LYS A 85 1.88 6.79 11.42
CA LYS A 85 2.51 7.33 12.63
C LYS A 85 1.86 6.83 13.93
N MET A 86 0.66 6.26 13.88
CA MET A 86 0.11 5.56 15.04
C MET A 86 0.89 4.29 15.36
N ALA A 87 1.42 3.59 14.34
CA ALA A 87 2.21 2.38 14.54
C ALA A 87 3.68 2.66 14.87
N HIS A 88 4.28 3.68 14.27
CA HIS A 88 5.69 4.01 14.46
C HIS A 88 5.94 5.50 14.20
N PRO A 89 6.77 6.22 14.99
CA PRO A 89 6.97 7.67 14.82
C PRO A 89 7.39 8.12 13.41
N GLU A 90 8.13 7.27 12.69
CA GLU A 90 8.57 7.55 11.31
C GLU A 90 7.49 7.32 10.24
N GLY A 91 6.42 6.56 10.57
CA GLY A 91 5.25 6.32 9.72
C GLY A 91 5.56 6.11 8.24
N GLU A 92 4.89 6.90 7.39
CA GLU A 92 4.97 6.81 5.94
C GLU A 92 6.38 7.03 5.39
N LEU A 93 7.24 7.80 6.08
CA LEU A 93 8.60 8.05 5.64
C LEU A 93 9.47 6.79 5.73
N ALA A 94 9.29 5.99 6.79
CA ALA A 94 9.97 4.70 6.92
C ALA A 94 9.53 3.73 5.82
N THR A 95 8.22 3.67 5.55
CA THR A 95 7.64 2.84 4.47
C THR A 95 8.17 3.25 3.10
N ALA A 96 8.29 4.55 2.82
CA ALA A 96 8.81 5.06 1.56
C ALA A 96 10.29 4.69 1.34
N ARG A 97 11.11 4.79 2.38
CA ARG A 97 12.52 4.36 2.31
C ARG A 97 12.63 2.84 2.16
N ALA A 98 11.79 2.09 2.86
CA ALA A 98 11.76 0.63 2.76
C ALA A 98 11.37 0.16 1.35
N SER A 99 10.34 0.75 0.74
CA SER A 99 9.93 0.40 -0.63
C SER A 99 11.01 0.74 -1.66
N ALA A 100 11.62 1.92 -1.53
CA ALA A 100 12.74 2.34 -2.38
C ALA A 100 13.93 1.38 -2.26
N SER A 101 14.33 1.04 -1.04
CA SER A 101 15.42 0.09 -0.79
C SER A 101 15.11 -1.31 -1.31
N ALA A 102 13.84 -1.74 -1.26
CA ALA A 102 13.41 -3.02 -1.79
C ALA A 102 13.25 -3.00 -3.32
N GLY A 103 13.31 -1.84 -3.98
CA GLY A 103 13.10 -1.70 -5.41
C GLY A 103 11.64 -1.89 -5.84
N THR A 104 10.68 -1.49 -5.00
CA THR A 104 9.25 -1.57 -5.30
C THR A 104 8.48 -0.27 -4.99
N ILE A 105 7.20 -0.27 -5.34
CA ILE A 105 6.30 0.88 -5.27
C ILE A 105 5.65 0.98 -3.88
N MET A 106 5.64 2.19 -3.34
CA MET A 106 4.74 2.54 -2.23
C MET A 106 3.50 3.26 -2.77
N THR A 107 2.31 2.93 -2.24
CA THR A 107 1.11 3.75 -2.45
C THR A 107 0.83 4.58 -1.20
N LEU A 108 0.85 5.91 -1.33
CA LEU A 108 0.53 6.82 -0.24
C LEU A 108 -0.98 7.06 -0.18
N SER A 109 -1.58 6.95 1.01
CA SER A 109 -3.02 7.22 1.21
C SER A 109 -3.30 8.72 1.32
N SER A 110 -4.49 9.15 0.90
CA SER A 110 -5.01 10.49 1.22
C SER A 110 -5.20 10.75 2.72
N TRP A 111 -5.25 9.69 3.54
CA TRP A 111 -5.35 9.76 5.00
C TRP A 111 -4.02 9.44 5.70
N ALA A 112 -2.90 9.76 5.04
CA ALA A 112 -1.56 9.63 5.61
C ALA A 112 -1.32 10.62 6.76
N THR A 113 -0.47 10.24 7.72
CA THR A 113 0.01 11.13 8.80
C THR A 113 1.22 11.99 8.40
N SER A 114 1.61 11.92 7.14
CA SER A 114 2.67 12.72 6.56
C SER A 114 2.23 13.31 5.23
N SER A 115 2.72 14.52 4.96
CA SER A 115 2.43 15.18 3.70
C SER A 115 3.14 14.47 2.54
N VAL A 116 2.66 14.70 1.32
CA VAL A 116 3.32 14.16 0.14
C VAL A 116 4.74 14.70 0.03
N GLU A 117 4.95 15.99 0.30
CA GLU A 117 6.26 16.63 0.26
C GLU A 117 7.23 15.97 1.25
N GLU A 118 6.77 15.67 2.47
CA GLU A 118 7.57 14.94 3.45
C GLU A 118 7.95 13.55 2.93
N VAL A 119 6.99 12.82 2.34
CA VAL A 119 7.24 11.48 1.78
C VAL A 119 8.16 11.54 0.56
N ALA A 120 8.01 12.54 -0.32
CA ALA A 120 8.87 12.75 -1.47
C ALA A 120 10.30 13.12 -1.07
N SER A 121 10.47 13.81 0.07
CA SER A 121 11.79 14.17 0.60
C SER A 121 12.65 12.98 1.06
N THR A 122 12.04 11.78 1.20
CA THR A 122 12.76 10.57 1.63
C THR A 122 13.73 9.98 0.60
N GLY A 123 13.77 10.54 -0.61
CA GLY A 123 14.73 10.19 -1.65
C GLY A 123 14.11 9.53 -2.88
N PRO A 124 14.94 8.97 -3.78
CA PRO A 124 14.46 8.33 -5.00
C PRO A 124 13.59 7.11 -4.66
N GLY A 125 12.51 6.90 -5.41
CA GLY A 125 11.58 5.81 -5.18
C GLY A 125 10.29 6.02 -5.94
N ILE A 126 9.65 4.92 -6.36
CA ILE A 126 8.41 4.98 -7.13
C ILE A 126 7.24 5.02 -6.16
N ARG A 127 6.39 6.04 -6.29
CA ARG A 127 5.29 6.31 -5.37
C ARG A 127 4.01 6.55 -6.13
N PHE A 128 2.98 5.80 -5.80
CA PHE A 128 1.62 6.06 -6.24
C PHE A 128 0.87 6.83 -5.14
N PHE A 129 -0.20 7.51 -5.53
CA PHE A 129 -1.07 8.22 -4.61
C PHE A 129 -2.49 7.68 -4.73
N GLN A 130 -3.06 7.25 -3.60
CA GLN A 130 -4.45 6.84 -3.49
C GLN A 130 -5.30 8.04 -3.08
N LEU A 131 -6.18 8.46 -3.97
CA LEU A 131 -7.11 9.56 -3.74
C LEU A 131 -8.45 9.05 -3.21
N TYR A 132 -8.96 9.66 -2.13
CA TYR A 132 -10.37 9.55 -1.76
C TYR A 132 -11.19 10.66 -2.42
N THR A 133 -12.41 10.32 -2.83
CA THR A 133 -13.34 11.24 -3.46
C THR A 133 -14.11 12.06 -2.42
N TYR A 134 -14.07 13.39 -2.48
CA TYR A 134 -14.77 14.28 -1.54
C TYR A 134 -15.84 15.12 -2.25
N THR A 135 -17.04 15.26 -1.68
CA THR A 135 -18.18 15.95 -2.32
C THR A 135 -18.02 17.45 -2.56
N THR A 136 -16.91 18.07 -2.15
CA THR A 136 -16.63 19.50 -2.29
C THR A 136 -15.22 19.73 -2.84
N GLY A 137 -15.00 20.89 -3.48
CA GLY A 137 -13.88 21.28 -4.38
C GLY A 137 -12.42 21.11 -3.94
N LEU A 138 -12.14 20.28 -2.93
CA LEU A 138 -10.82 19.74 -2.61
C LEU A 138 -10.25 18.89 -3.76
N PHE A 139 -11.12 18.31 -4.59
CA PHE A 139 -10.72 17.57 -5.79
C PHE A 139 -9.83 18.39 -6.71
N ASP A 140 -10.20 19.64 -7.00
CA ASP A 140 -9.45 20.49 -7.92
C ASP A 140 -8.04 20.76 -7.37
N GLY A 141 -7.93 21.14 -6.10
CA GLY A 141 -6.64 21.48 -5.48
C GLY A 141 -5.64 20.30 -5.38
N VAL A 142 -6.13 19.07 -5.21
CA VAL A 142 -5.29 17.87 -5.07
C VAL A 142 -4.98 17.24 -6.43
N PHE A 143 -5.88 17.28 -7.42
CA PHE A 143 -5.60 16.69 -8.74
C PHE A 143 -4.56 17.48 -9.54
N TYR A 144 -4.61 18.83 -9.50
CA TYR A 144 -3.69 19.69 -10.26
C TYR A 144 -2.23 19.59 -9.82
N ARG A 145 -1.99 19.08 -8.60
CA ARG A 145 -0.65 19.06 -8.01
C ARG A 145 0.11 17.76 -8.27
N PHE A 146 -0.52 16.76 -8.90
CA PHE A 146 -0.04 15.37 -8.79
C PHE A 146 0.26 14.56 -10.06
N ILE A 147 -0.42 14.70 -11.20
CA ILE A 147 -0.35 13.58 -12.21
C ILE A 147 -0.13 14.03 -13.65
N LEU A 148 0.38 15.23 -13.95
CA LEU A 148 0.55 15.59 -15.36
C LEU A 148 1.89 16.29 -15.67
N PRO A 149 2.60 15.87 -16.74
CA PRO A 149 3.62 16.72 -17.37
C PRO A 149 3.04 18.13 -17.60
N PRO A 150 3.86 19.21 -17.60
CA PRO A 150 3.37 20.59 -17.74
C PRO A 150 2.46 20.85 -18.96
N ASN A 151 2.55 19.96 -19.96
CA ASN A 151 1.86 19.99 -21.24
C ASN A 151 0.63 19.06 -21.33
N LEU A 152 0.32 18.29 -20.29
CA LEU A 152 -0.90 17.47 -20.25
C LEU A 152 -1.85 18.12 -19.23
N ILE A 153 -3.02 18.56 -19.69
CA ILE A 153 -4.12 19.00 -18.82
C ILE A 153 -5.22 17.98 -19.09
N LEU A 154 -5.70 17.29 -18.05
CA LEU A 154 -6.96 16.56 -18.13
C LEU A 154 -8.06 17.61 -18.29
N LYS A 155 -8.36 17.96 -19.54
CA LYS A 155 -9.53 18.76 -19.87
C LYS A 155 -10.74 17.86 -19.71
N ASN A 156 -11.44 18.09 -18.61
CA ASN A 156 -12.81 17.73 -18.33
C ASN A 156 -13.10 16.22 -18.40
N PHE A 157 -13.32 15.63 -17.23
CA PHE A 157 -14.20 14.46 -17.08
C PHE A 157 -15.66 14.80 -17.44
N GLU A 158 -15.89 15.53 -18.54
CA GLU A 158 -17.19 15.72 -19.14
C GLU A 158 -17.70 14.33 -19.55
N GLY A 159 -18.70 13.83 -18.83
CA GLY A 159 -19.35 12.55 -19.08
C GLY A 159 -19.14 11.48 -18.00
N LEU A 160 -18.40 11.74 -16.92
CA LEU A 160 -18.36 10.81 -15.78
C LEU A 160 -19.56 11.06 -14.86
N ASP A 161 -20.71 10.48 -15.19
CA ASP A 161 -21.86 10.42 -14.27
C ASP A 161 -21.54 9.44 -13.14
N LEU A 162 -21.07 9.98 -12.01
CA LEU A 162 -20.78 9.18 -10.81
C LEU A 162 -22.05 8.72 -10.08
N GLY A 163 -23.24 9.03 -10.60
CA GLY A 163 -24.50 8.76 -9.93
C GLY A 163 -24.63 9.54 -8.63
N LYS A 164 -25.87 9.84 -8.22
CA LYS A 164 -26.08 10.31 -6.85
C LYS A 164 -25.79 9.14 -5.92
N LEU A 165 -24.72 9.23 -5.13
CA LEU A 165 -24.57 8.41 -3.94
C LEU A 165 -25.65 8.86 -2.96
N ASP A 166 -26.67 8.02 -2.78
CA ASP A 166 -27.77 8.27 -1.86
C ASP A 166 -27.23 8.46 -0.43
N LYS A 167 -27.80 9.44 0.26
CA LYS A 167 -27.42 9.89 1.61
C LYS A 167 -27.70 8.85 2.69
#